data_AF-A0A1A5NZJ6-F1
#
_entry.id   AF-A0A1A5NZJ6-F1
#
_cell.length_a   1.000
_cell.length_b   1.000
_cell.length_c   1.000
_cell.angle_alpha   90.00
_cell.angle_beta   90.00
_cell.angle_gamma   90.00
#
_symmetry.space_group_name_H-M   'P 1'
#
loop_
_entity.id
_entity.type
_entity.pdbx_description
1 polymer ?
#
loop_
_entity_poly.entity_id
_entity_poly.type
_entity_poly.pdbx_seq_one_letter_code
_entity_poly.pdbx_strand_id
1 'polypeptide(L)'
;MGGHAAQRDPDDLAGSARAALVREIAASGAFDDDPVWREAFETVPRHLFVPYYYVGTVGGYERRWGESPDPRAGEAWLRGAYEDVPLAIRMRDGELLSSSSQPSLMAVMLVALGVRDGDRVLEIGTGSGYNAALLAHRLGDDGLVTTVDLDPEITESARRHLDAAGYHPVVVTGDGAHGVPARAPYDRIIVTCTLPSVPGAWLAQCRPGARVLAPFATGLIALTVHGPGHAEGRFLHTPAYFVPLRGANRSRAAPAYGTGLADVPRRARDSDRFRFLLALTAGSIGAGEAYEVWRREGRPERERYGLTVGEDRCWAWLDDPGGPHRWVLPS
;
A
#
# COMPACT_ATOMS: atom_id res chain seq x y z
N MET A 1 -13.56 50.97 5.14
CA MET A 1 -13.96 49.55 4.99
C MET A 1 -12.85 48.81 4.26
N GLY A 2 -11.80 48.41 4.96
CA GLY A 2 -10.79 47.51 4.44
C GLY A 2 -10.82 46.27 5.31
N GLY A 3 -11.48 45.21 4.85
CA GLY A 3 -11.42 43.92 5.52
C GLY A 3 -10.03 43.34 5.31
N HIS A 4 -9.16 43.45 6.32
CA HIS A 4 -8.03 42.56 6.42
C HIS A 4 -8.59 41.14 6.57
N ALA A 5 -8.55 40.37 5.49
CA ALA A 5 -8.66 38.92 5.59
C ALA A 5 -7.48 38.48 6.47
N ALA A 6 -7.76 38.16 7.73
CA ALA A 6 -6.77 37.61 8.63
C ALA A 6 -6.17 36.38 7.94
N GLN A 7 -4.87 36.44 7.64
CA GLN A 7 -4.09 35.28 7.22
C GLN A 7 -4.30 34.22 8.31
N ARG A 8 -4.97 33.11 7.98
CA ARG A 8 -5.12 31.99 8.93
C ARG A 8 -3.73 31.49 9.27
N ASP A 9 -3.51 31.21 10.55
CA ASP A 9 -2.30 30.52 11.01
C ASP A 9 -2.12 29.22 10.19
N PRO A 10 -0.97 28.99 9.55
CA PRO A 10 -0.68 27.75 8.83
C PRO A 10 -0.96 26.49 9.68
N ASP A 11 -0.72 26.55 10.99
CA ASP A 11 -0.96 25.43 11.90
C ASP A 11 -2.47 25.16 12.09
N ASP A 12 -3.28 26.20 12.17
CA ASP A 12 -4.75 26.09 12.22
C ASP A 12 -5.31 25.51 10.92
N LEU A 13 -4.74 25.89 9.77
CA LEU A 13 -5.13 25.35 8.48
C LEU A 13 -4.78 23.87 8.36
N ALA A 14 -3.58 23.48 8.77
CA ALA A 14 -3.12 22.10 8.75
C ALA A 14 -3.97 21.21 9.67
N GLY A 15 -4.26 21.69 10.89
CA GLY A 15 -5.15 20.99 11.83
C GLY A 15 -6.56 20.83 11.28
N SER A 16 -7.12 21.88 10.69
CA SER A 16 -8.47 21.84 10.08
C SER A 16 -8.54 20.87 8.89
N ALA A 17 -7.54 20.88 8.01
CA ALA A 17 -7.47 20.00 6.85
C ALA A 17 -7.29 18.54 7.27
N ARG A 18 -6.41 18.26 8.24
CA ARG A 18 -6.23 16.92 8.83
C ARG A 18 -7.51 16.39 9.44
N ALA A 19 -8.19 17.20 10.25
CA ALA A 19 -9.45 16.80 10.87
C ALA A 19 -10.56 16.54 9.83
N ALA A 20 -10.58 17.26 8.71
CA ALA A 20 -11.52 17.00 7.61
C ALA A 20 -11.27 15.64 6.95
N LEU A 21 -10.00 15.35 6.61
CA LEU A 21 -9.60 14.06 6.06
C LEU A 21 -9.96 12.90 7.01
N VAL A 22 -9.65 13.02 8.30
CA VAL A 22 -9.98 11.96 9.27
C VAL A 22 -11.47 11.71 9.36
N ARG A 23 -12.30 12.77 9.36
CA ARG A 23 -13.76 12.61 9.36
C ARG A 23 -14.26 11.89 8.11
N GLU A 24 -13.69 12.20 6.95
CA GLU A 24 -14.00 11.51 5.69
C GLU A 24 -13.65 10.02 5.75
N ILE A 25 -12.44 9.68 6.21
CA ILE A 25 -12.01 8.28 6.36
C ILE A 25 -12.91 7.55 7.37
N ALA A 26 -13.18 8.15 8.53
CA ALA A 26 -14.04 7.57 9.56
C ALA A 26 -15.48 7.32 9.05
N ALA A 27 -16.02 8.20 8.20
CA ALA A 27 -17.35 8.02 7.62
C ALA A 27 -17.46 6.80 6.68
N SER A 28 -16.34 6.28 6.19
CA SER A 28 -16.31 5.04 5.41
C SER A 28 -16.30 3.76 6.27
N GLY A 29 -16.19 3.89 7.60
CA GLY A 29 -16.06 2.77 8.54
C GLY A 29 -14.64 2.19 8.62
N ALA A 30 -13.64 2.84 8.00
CA ALA A 30 -12.27 2.31 7.91
C ALA A 30 -11.60 2.07 9.27
N PHE A 31 -12.06 2.71 10.35
CA PHE A 31 -11.51 2.58 11.71
C PHE A 31 -12.39 1.72 12.64
N ASP A 32 -13.51 1.17 12.17
CA ASP A 32 -14.52 0.56 13.04
C ASP A 32 -13.99 -0.64 13.83
N ASP A 33 -13.12 -1.44 13.22
CA ASP A 33 -12.53 -2.63 13.84
C ASP A 33 -11.34 -2.33 14.78
N ASP A 34 -10.66 -1.19 14.60
CA ASP A 34 -9.55 -0.74 15.46
C ASP A 34 -9.48 0.80 15.52
N PRO A 35 -10.27 1.43 16.41
CA PRO A 35 -10.39 2.89 16.49
C PRO A 35 -9.11 3.63 16.85
N VAL A 36 -8.09 2.94 17.38
CA VAL A 36 -6.85 3.59 17.80
C VAL A 36 -6.06 4.16 16.61
N TRP A 37 -6.27 3.62 15.40
CA TRP A 37 -5.71 4.17 14.18
C TRP A 37 -6.22 5.57 13.87
N ARG A 38 -7.44 5.90 14.31
CA ARG A 38 -7.99 7.25 14.15
C ARG A 38 -7.10 8.28 14.85
N GLU A 39 -6.66 7.99 16.08
CA GLU A 39 -5.78 8.88 16.85
C GLU A 39 -4.45 9.13 16.12
N ALA A 40 -3.86 8.08 15.54
CA ALA A 40 -2.64 8.21 14.75
C ALA A 40 -2.82 9.17 13.56
N PHE A 41 -3.93 9.06 12.82
CA PHE A 41 -4.23 9.97 11.70
C PHE A 41 -4.60 11.39 12.16
N GLU A 42 -5.19 11.55 13.35
CA GLU A 42 -5.47 12.87 13.95
C GLU A 42 -4.19 13.57 14.43
N THR A 43 -3.13 12.82 14.69
CA THR A 43 -1.87 13.32 15.26
C THR A 43 -0.78 13.52 14.21
N VAL A 44 -0.51 12.51 13.37
CA VAL A 44 0.64 12.53 12.45
C VAL A 44 0.43 13.56 11.33
N PRO A 45 1.32 14.57 11.20
CA PRO A 45 1.14 15.67 10.26
C PRO A 45 1.54 15.27 8.82
N ARG A 46 0.62 14.68 8.04
CA ARG A 46 0.87 14.19 6.67
C ARG A 46 1.64 15.18 5.78
N HIS A 47 1.35 16.48 5.87
CA HIS A 47 2.01 17.53 5.09
C HIS A 47 3.54 17.61 5.26
N LEU A 48 4.10 17.21 6.41
CA LEU A 48 5.56 17.14 6.61
C LEU A 48 6.22 16.04 5.77
N PHE A 49 5.45 15.02 5.38
CA PHE A 49 5.92 13.89 4.58
C PHE A 49 5.76 14.14 3.08
N VAL A 50 5.07 15.20 2.68
CA VAL A 50 4.84 15.59 1.28
C VAL A 50 5.17 17.06 1.05
N PRO A 51 6.43 17.49 1.27
CA PRO A 51 6.83 18.89 1.15
C PRO A 51 6.51 19.46 -0.24
N TYR A 52 6.51 18.61 -1.26
CA TYR A 52 5.91 18.87 -2.56
C TYR A 52 5.25 17.61 -3.12
N TYR A 53 4.38 17.79 -4.10
CA TYR A 53 3.82 16.70 -4.90
C TYR A 53 3.43 17.20 -6.29
N TYR A 54 3.26 16.26 -7.22
CA TYR A 54 2.90 16.55 -8.61
C TYR A 54 1.41 16.31 -8.84
N VAL A 55 0.75 17.28 -9.49
CA VAL A 55 -0.63 17.16 -9.96
C VAL A 55 -0.64 17.13 -11.48
N GLY A 56 -1.47 16.26 -12.06
CA GLY A 56 -1.64 16.18 -13.51
C GLY A 56 -2.36 17.42 -14.05
N THR A 57 -1.83 18.00 -15.12
CA THR A 57 -2.43 19.16 -15.81
C THR A 57 -2.48 18.89 -17.32
N VAL A 58 -3.21 19.73 -18.07
CA VAL A 58 -3.23 19.62 -19.52
C VAL A 58 -1.81 19.87 -20.05
N GLY A 59 -1.18 18.84 -20.61
CA GLY A 59 0.16 18.91 -21.19
C GLY A 59 1.32 18.56 -20.26
N GLY A 60 1.07 18.10 -19.03
CA GLY A 60 2.15 17.62 -18.15
C GLY A 60 1.77 17.53 -16.67
N TYR A 61 2.72 17.88 -15.81
CA TYR A 61 2.58 17.87 -14.37
C TYR A 61 3.00 19.20 -13.77
N GLU A 62 2.25 19.68 -12.80
CA GLU A 62 2.59 20.85 -12.00
C GLU A 62 3.05 20.41 -10.61
N ARG A 63 4.14 21.00 -10.11
CA ARG A 63 4.63 20.73 -8.75
C ARG A 63 4.01 21.72 -7.78
N ARG A 64 3.20 21.24 -6.83
CA ARG A 64 2.76 22.00 -5.66
C ARG A 64 3.78 21.85 -4.55
N TRP A 65 4.17 22.96 -3.91
CA TRP A 65 5.27 22.98 -2.95
C TRP A 65 4.93 23.87 -1.75
N GLY A 66 5.21 23.39 -0.54
CA GLY A 66 4.86 24.08 0.70
C GLY A 66 5.65 25.36 0.97
N GLU A 67 6.86 25.50 0.43
CA GLU A 67 7.69 26.71 0.58
C GLU A 67 7.46 27.72 -0.56
N SER A 68 6.32 27.63 -1.26
CA SER A 68 5.97 28.62 -2.29
C SER A 68 5.89 30.03 -1.70
N PRO A 69 6.48 31.06 -2.34
CA PRO A 69 6.37 32.43 -1.88
C PRO A 69 4.97 33.03 -2.06
N ASP A 70 4.11 32.39 -2.88
CA ASP A 70 2.69 32.75 -3.01
C ASP A 70 1.86 32.06 -1.90
N PRO A 71 1.27 32.81 -0.96
CA PRO A 71 0.46 32.25 0.13
C PRO A 71 -0.71 31.40 -0.36
N ARG A 72 -1.29 31.71 -1.54
CA ARG A 72 -2.40 30.93 -2.11
C ARG A 72 -1.92 29.57 -2.58
N ALA A 73 -0.74 29.51 -3.18
CA ALA A 73 -0.10 28.26 -3.58
C ALA A 73 0.27 27.40 -2.35
N GLY A 74 0.75 28.03 -1.27
CA GLY A 74 0.99 27.35 0.01
C GLY A 74 -0.28 26.73 0.59
N GLU A 75 -1.40 27.47 0.64
CA GLU A 75 -2.69 26.93 1.08
C GLU A 75 -3.19 25.79 0.16
N ALA A 76 -3.04 25.93 -1.16
CA ALA A 76 -3.45 24.89 -2.12
C ALA A 76 -2.61 23.61 -2.01
N TRP A 77 -1.31 23.73 -1.70
CA TRP A 77 -0.45 22.60 -1.36
C TRP A 77 -0.94 21.92 -0.07
N LEU A 78 -1.15 22.69 0.99
CA LEU A 78 -1.50 22.15 2.31
C LEU A 78 -2.86 21.43 2.27
N ARG A 79 -3.85 22.01 1.59
CA ARG A 79 -5.16 21.35 1.41
C ARG A 79 -5.05 20.06 0.62
N GLY A 80 -4.30 20.06 -0.50
CA GLY A 80 -4.14 18.85 -1.30
C GLY A 80 -3.29 17.77 -0.62
N ALA A 81 -2.38 18.13 0.29
CA ALA A 81 -1.69 17.17 1.15
C ALA A 81 -2.65 16.34 2.03
N TYR A 82 -3.86 16.84 2.29
CA TYR A 82 -4.91 16.17 3.05
C TYR A 82 -6.13 15.77 2.19
N GLU A 83 -6.01 15.73 0.86
CA GLU A 83 -7.00 15.06 0.02
C GLU A 83 -6.85 13.54 0.13
N ASP A 84 -7.98 12.81 0.09
CA ASP A 84 -7.99 11.34 0.10
C ASP A 84 -7.63 10.75 -1.28
N VAL A 85 -6.45 11.10 -1.77
CA VAL A 85 -5.88 10.61 -3.04
C VAL A 85 -4.41 10.26 -2.84
N PRO A 86 -3.85 9.36 -3.68
CA PRO A 86 -2.42 9.17 -3.72
C PRO A 86 -1.74 10.42 -4.30
N LEU A 87 -0.62 10.82 -3.70
CA LEU A 87 0.15 11.98 -4.12
C LEU A 87 1.47 11.53 -4.75
N ALA A 88 1.73 11.94 -5.99
CA ALA A 88 3.01 11.68 -6.64
C ALA A 88 4.10 12.53 -6.00
N ILE A 89 5.03 11.91 -5.27
CA ILE A 89 6.12 12.61 -4.57
C ILE A 89 7.45 12.53 -5.33
N ARG A 90 7.57 11.59 -6.27
CA ARG A 90 8.76 11.47 -7.09
C ARG A 90 8.48 10.93 -8.48
N MET A 91 8.98 11.64 -9.47
CA MET A 91 8.89 11.27 -10.88
C MET A 91 10.26 11.30 -11.55
N ARG A 92 10.48 10.44 -12.54
CA ARG A 92 11.67 10.45 -13.41
C ARG A 92 11.23 10.11 -14.83
N ASP A 93 11.61 10.92 -15.80
CA ASP A 93 11.28 10.72 -17.22
C ASP A 93 9.78 10.53 -17.51
N GLY A 94 8.92 11.16 -16.70
CA GLY A 94 7.46 11.03 -16.79
C GLY A 94 6.87 9.79 -16.09
N GLU A 95 7.70 8.91 -15.54
CA GLU A 95 7.27 7.76 -14.75
C GLU A 95 7.22 8.07 -13.26
N LEU A 96 6.16 7.60 -12.59
CA LEU A 96 5.99 7.68 -11.14
C LEU A 96 6.94 6.70 -10.44
N LEU A 97 7.92 7.22 -9.70
CA LEU A 97 8.86 6.40 -8.93
C LEU A 97 8.37 6.14 -7.50
N SER A 98 7.68 7.10 -6.91
CA SER A 98 7.17 7.00 -5.54
C SER A 98 5.97 7.91 -5.35
N SER A 99 5.03 7.44 -4.54
CA SER A 99 3.86 8.19 -4.11
C SER A 99 3.67 8.08 -2.60
N SER A 100 3.04 9.08 -2.00
CA SER A 100 2.35 8.90 -0.73
C SER A 100 1.01 8.25 -1.05
N SER A 101 0.75 7.06 -0.50
CA SER A 101 -0.49 6.32 -0.75
C SER A 101 -1.74 7.08 -0.30
N GLN A 102 -2.89 6.66 -0.84
CA GLN A 102 -4.20 7.18 -0.45
C GLN A 102 -4.46 6.92 1.05
N PRO A 103 -4.81 7.95 1.84
CA PRO A 103 -5.03 7.83 3.28
C PRO A 103 -6.07 6.78 3.70
N SER A 104 -7.24 6.74 3.06
CA SER A 104 -8.30 5.78 3.40
C SER A 104 -7.86 4.33 3.14
N LEU A 105 -7.15 4.08 2.04
CA LEU A 105 -6.57 2.76 1.76
C LEU A 105 -5.52 2.37 2.81
N MET A 106 -4.68 3.32 3.25
CA MET A 106 -3.73 3.08 4.34
C MET A 106 -4.43 2.78 5.67
N ALA A 107 -5.49 3.50 6.01
CA ALA A 107 -6.29 3.21 7.20
C ALA A 107 -6.85 1.78 7.18
N VAL A 108 -7.48 1.38 6.06
CA VAL A 108 -7.97 0.01 5.87
C VAL A 108 -6.84 -1.02 5.99
N MET A 109 -5.67 -0.74 5.42
CA MET A 109 -4.53 -1.65 5.51
C MET A 109 -3.98 -1.77 6.93
N LEU A 110 -3.84 -0.66 7.66
CA LEU A 110 -3.31 -0.67 9.02
C LEU A 110 -4.26 -1.38 9.99
N VAL A 111 -5.57 -1.16 9.86
CA VAL A 111 -6.59 -1.90 10.62
C VAL A 111 -6.55 -3.39 10.28
N ALA A 112 -6.52 -3.72 8.98
CA ALA A 112 -6.46 -5.11 8.53
C ALA A 112 -5.14 -5.83 8.88
N LEU A 113 -4.06 -5.09 9.13
CA LEU A 113 -2.78 -5.62 9.62
C LEU A 113 -2.89 -6.11 11.06
N GLY A 114 -3.82 -5.55 11.85
CA GLY A 114 -4.10 -5.97 13.23
C GLY A 114 -2.86 -5.86 14.12
N VAL A 115 -2.20 -4.71 14.12
CA VAL A 115 -1.03 -4.43 14.96
C VAL A 115 -1.46 -4.38 16.43
N ARG A 116 -0.69 -5.04 17.29
CA ARG A 116 -0.85 -5.05 18.75
C ARG A 116 0.35 -4.42 19.41
N ASP A 117 0.16 -3.98 20.65
CA ASP A 117 1.23 -3.40 21.46
C ASP A 117 2.40 -4.41 21.56
N GLY A 118 3.62 -3.93 21.31
CA GLY A 118 4.83 -4.75 21.33
C GLY A 118 5.12 -5.55 20.04
N ASP A 119 4.24 -5.52 19.03
CA ASP A 119 4.51 -6.16 17.73
C ASP A 119 5.71 -5.48 17.04
N ARG A 120 6.61 -6.30 16.47
CA ARG A 120 7.64 -5.82 15.53
C ARG A 120 7.08 -5.80 14.12
N VAL A 121 7.13 -4.64 13.49
CA VAL A 121 6.56 -4.41 12.15
C VAL A 121 7.65 -4.13 11.13
N LEU A 122 7.57 -4.82 9.99
CA LEU A 122 8.32 -4.50 8.78
C LEU A 122 7.39 -3.84 7.76
N GLU A 123 7.73 -2.64 7.33
CA GLU A 123 7.16 -2.01 6.14
C GLU A 123 8.09 -2.20 4.94
N ILE A 124 7.54 -2.73 3.84
CA ILE A 124 8.20 -2.78 2.53
C ILE A 124 7.67 -1.65 1.66
N GLY A 125 8.54 -0.69 1.34
CA GLY A 125 8.22 0.52 0.58
C GLY A 125 8.08 1.75 1.48
N THR A 126 9.20 2.30 1.95
CA THR A 126 9.20 3.48 2.84
C THR A 126 8.49 4.69 2.20
N GLY A 127 8.70 4.94 0.91
CA GLY A 127 8.08 6.07 0.22
C GLY A 127 8.32 7.41 0.94
N SER A 128 7.25 8.12 1.28
CA SER A 128 7.36 9.40 2.01
C SER A 128 7.79 9.26 3.48
N GLY A 129 7.64 8.08 4.08
CA GLY A 129 7.78 7.84 5.52
C GLY A 129 6.50 8.01 6.33
N TYR A 130 5.39 8.45 5.71
CA TYR A 130 4.15 8.76 6.45
C TYR A 130 3.55 7.52 7.14
N ASN A 131 3.51 6.37 6.47
CA ASN A 131 2.95 5.15 7.04
C ASN A 131 3.85 4.55 8.14
N ALA A 132 5.18 4.66 8.00
CA ALA A 132 6.12 4.37 9.09
C ALA A 132 5.86 5.23 10.34
N ALA A 133 5.54 6.52 10.17
CA ALA A 133 5.19 7.40 11.30
C ALA A 133 3.86 7.00 11.97
N LEU A 134 2.86 6.60 11.19
CA LEU A 134 1.59 6.07 11.73
C LEU A 134 1.83 4.81 12.57
N LEU A 135 2.64 3.88 12.07
CA LEU A 135 3.04 2.66 12.80
C LEU A 135 3.81 2.99 14.08
N ALA A 136 4.76 3.92 14.00
CA ALA A 136 5.57 4.36 15.14
C ALA A 136 4.69 5.00 16.23
N HIS A 137 3.77 5.89 15.82
CA HIS A 137 2.78 6.48 16.72
C HIS A 137 1.92 5.40 17.41
N ARG A 138 1.39 4.45 16.63
CA ARG A 138 0.56 3.35 17.16
C ARG A 138 1.29 2.51 18.21
N LEU A 139 2.58 2.24 18.00
CA LEU A 139 3.35 1.35 18.85
C LEU A 139 3.98 2.07 20.06
N GLY A 140 4.17 3.39 19.99
CA GLY A 140 4.80 4.18 21.04
C GLY A 140 6.30 3.90 21.26
N ASP A 141 6.87 2.97 20.50
CA ASP A 141 8.30 2.63 20.48
C ASP A 141 8.77 2.51 19.02
N ASP A 142 9.51 3.52 18.58
CA ASP A 142 10.12 3.59 17.25
C ASP A 142 10.98 2.36 16.93
N GLY A 143 11.60 1.75 17.94
CA GLY A 143 12.46 0.59 17.82
C GLY A 143 11.73 -0.66 17.33
N LEU A 144 10.40 -0.68 17.37
CA LEU A 144 9.56 -1.78 16.88
C LEU A 144 9.22 -1.68 15.39
N VAL A 145 9.43 -0.51 14.77
CA VAL A 145 9.15 -0.29 13.35
C VAL A 145 10.44 -0.33 12.54
N THR A 146 10.44 -1.12 11.48
CA THR A 146 11.49 -1.11 10.46
C THR A 146 10.84 -0.85 9.11
N THR A 147 11.36 0.07 8.33
CA THR A 147 10.88 0.38 6.97
C THR A 147 12.03 0.31 5.98
N VAL A 148 11.79 -0.27 4.81
CA VAL A 148 12.83 -0.47 3.78
C VAL A 148 12.38 0.05 2.42
N ASP A 149 13.29 0.73 1.73
CA ASP A 149 13.13 1.15 0.33
C ASP A 149 14.44 0.97 -0.44
N LEU A 150 14.33 0.74 -1.75
CA LEU A 150 15.47 0.48 -2.63
C LEU A 150 16.29 1.75 -2.87
N ASP A 151 15.63 2.91 -2.92
CA ASP A 151 16.25 4.15 -3.39
C ASP A 151 16.83 4.97 -2.21
N PRO A 152 18.15 5.22 -2.18
CA PRO A 152 18.79 5.94 -1.08
C PRO A 152 18.29 7.38 -0.92
N GLU A 153 17.87 8.05 -2.00
CA GLU A 153 17.34 9.40 -1.90
C GLU A 153 15.91 9.40 -1.32
N ILE A 154 15.13 8.33 -1.53
CA ILE A 154 13.83 8.15 -0.88
C ILE A 154 14.02 7.94 0.62
N THR A 155 14.88 6.99 1.02
CA THR A 155 15.10 6.70 2.44
C THR A 155 15.66 7.89 3.19
N GLU A 156 16.56 8.66 2.56
CA GLU A 156 17.13 9.85 3.16
C GLU A 156 16.10 10.99 3.30
N SER A 157 15.19 11.15 2.33
CA SER A 157 14.08 12.08 2.49
C SER A 157 13.10 11.65 3.59
N ALA A 158 12.79 10.36 3.67
CA ALA A 158 11.92 9.81 4.70
C ALA A 158 12.50 10.02 6.10
N ARG A 159 13.81 9.82 6.31
CA ARG A 159 14.49 10.11 7.59
C ARG A 159 14.28 11.56 8.02
N ARG A 160 14.42 12.52 7.10
CA ARG A 160 14.19 13.94 7.41
C ARG A 160 12.73 14.25 7.75
N HIS A 161 11.77 13.67 7.03
CA HIS A 161 10.35 13.89 7.33
C HIS A 161 9.96 13.27 8.68
N LEU A 162 10.46 12.07 8.97
CA LEU A 162 10.26 11.36 10.23
C LEU A 162 10.83 12.15 11.40
N ASP A 163 12.08 12.62 11.29
CA ASP A 163 12.73 13.47 12.29
C ASP A 163 11.96 14.78 12.54
N ALA A 164 11.52 15.46 11.47
CA ALA A 164 10.70 16.67 11.57
C ALA A 164 9.34 16.43 12.23
N ALA A 165 8.80 15.21 12.12
CA ALA A 165 7.55 14.80 12.77
C ALA A 165 7.75 14.19 14.17
N GLY A 166 9.00 14.03 14.63
CA GLY A 166 9.34 13.48 15.94
C GLY A 166 9.28 11.95 16.06
N TYR A 167 9.39 11.23 14.94
CA TYR A 167 9.41 9.77 14.91
C TYR A 167 10.76 9.25 14.39
N HIS A 168 11.30 8.20 14.98
CA HIS A 168 12.62 7.66 14.64
C HIS A 168 12.65 6.15 14.35
N PRO A 169 11.72 5.60 13.54
CA PRO A 169 11.75 4.20 13.17
C PRO A 169 13.03 3.85 12.39
N VAL A 170 13.39 2.57 12.34
CA VAL A 170 14.60 2.16 11.62
C VAL A 170 14.34 2.17 10.10
N VAL A 171 14.94 3.15 9.41
CA VAL A 171 14.86 3.29 7.95
C VAL A 171 16.07 2.63 7.27
N VAL A 172 15.83 1.60 6.48
CA VAL A 172 16.85 0.81 5.77
C VAL A 172 16.82 1.12 4.27
N THR A 173 17.99 1.33 3.68
CA THR A 173 18.14 1.33 2.22
C THR A 173 18.50 -0.07 1.76
N GLY A 174 17.65 -0.71 0.97
CA GLY A 174 17.87 -2.08 0.51
C GLY A 174 16.72 -2.62 -0.34
N ASP A 175 16.94 -3.78 -0.97
CA ASP A 175 15.88 -4.45 -1.73
C ASP A 175 14.87 -5.09 -0.77
N GLY A 176 13.65 -4.56 -0.75
CA GLY A 176 12.57 -5.03 0.09
C GLY A 176 12.17 -6.49 -0.14
N ALA A 177 12.51 -7.09 -1.31
CA ALA A 177 12.29 -8.51 -1.55
C ALA A 177 13.08 -9.42 -0.58
N HIS A 178 14.19 -8.91 -0.02
CA HIS A 178 15.00 -9.62 0.95
C HIS A 178 14.57 -9.38 2.41
N GLY A 179 13.60 -8.50 2.66
CA GLY A 179 13.27 -8.04 4.01
C GLY A 179 14.47 -7.38 4.71
N VAL A 180 14.52 -7.46 6.03
CA VAL A 180 15.66 -6.96 6.83
C VAL A 180 16.02 -8.00 7.91
N PRO A 181 16.79 -9.05 7.56
CA PRO A 181 17.05 -10.18 8.46
C PRO A 181 17.68 -9.78 9.80
N ALA A 182 18.50 -8.73 9.82
CA ALA A 182 19.14 -8.23 11.04
C ALA A 182 18.16 -7.67 12.10
N ARG A 183 16.89 -7.47 11.72
CA ARG A 183 15.84 -6.88 12.55
C ARG A 183 14.68 -7.85 12.83
N ALA A 184 14.73 -9.02 12.20
CA ALA A 184 13.84 -10.15 12.46
C ALA A 184 13.97 -10.64 13.93
N PRO A 185 12.97 -11.36 14.47
CA PRO A 185 11.72 -11.75 13.81
C PRO A 185 10.64 -10.66 13.84
N TYR A 186 9.75 -10.69 12.86
CA TYR A 186 8.59 -9.79 12.71
C TYR A 186 7.28 -10.48 13.10
N ASP A 187 6.40 -9.70 13.71
CA ASP A 187 5.02 -10.08 14.02
C ASP A 187 4.06 -9.64 12.91
N ARG A 188 4.40 -8.55 12.22
CA ARG A 188 3.61 -7.99 11.11
C ARG A 188 4.52 -7.56 9.97
N ILE A 189 4.06 -7.80 8.75
CA ILE A 189 4.66 -7.22 7.53
C ILE A 189 3.56 -6.51 6.76
N ILE A 190 3.79 -5.25 6.40
CA ILE A 190 2.93 -4.47 5.51
C ILE A 190 3.72 -4.05 4.28
N VAL A 191 3.10 -4.18 3.11
CA VAL A 191 3.73 -3.87 1.82
C VAL A 191 2.97 -2.74 1.16
N THR A 192 3.66 -1.70 0.71
CA THR A 192 3.07 -0.50 0.07
C THR A 192 3.50 -0.38 -1.40
N CYS A 193 3.76 -1.53 -2.03
CA CYS A 193 4.04 -1.69 -3.45
C CYS A 193 3.47 -3.01 -3.97
N THR A 194 3.15 -3.10 -5.26
CA THR A 194 2.62 -4.32 -5.87
C THR A 194 3.74 -5.35 -6.09
N LEU A 195 3.45 -6.60 -5.78
CA LEU A 195 4.41 -7.70 -5.85
C LEU A 195 4.15 -8.62 -7.05
N PRO A 196 5.19 -9.15 -7.71
CA PRO A 196 5.03 -10.23 -8.70
C PRO A 196 4.74 -11.58 -8.03
N SER A 197 5.36 -11.83 -6.87
CA SER A 197 5.24 -13.02 -6.03
C SER A 197 5.53 -12.61 -4.58
N VAL A 198 5.02 -13.35 -3.59
CA VAL A 198 5.34 -13.12 -2.17
C VAL A 198 6.70 -13.75 -1.87
N PRO A 199 7.75 -12.98 -1.51
CA PRO A 199 9.08 -13.54 -1.27
C PRO A 199 9.10 -14.47 -0.05
N GLY A 200 9.64 -15.68 -0.21
CA GLY A 200 9.85 -16.62 0.91
C GLY A 200 10.76 -16.06 2.01
N ALA A 201 11.67 -15.14 1.65
CA ALA A 201 12.54 -14.45 2.60
C ALA A 201 11.78 -13.72 3.71
N TRP A 202 10.56 -13.23 3.44
CA TRP A 202 9.71 -12.58 4.43
C TRP A 202 9.20 -13.57 5.46
N LEU A 203 8.76 -14.75 5.02
CA LEU A 203 8.24 -15.80 5.89
C LEU A 203 9.32 -16.31 6.84
N ALA A 204 10.54 -16.47 6.34
CA ALA A 204 11.71 -16.86 7.15
C ALA A 204 12.07 -15.84 8.23
N GLN A 205 11.63 -14.57 8.09
CA GLN A 205 11.83 -13.49 9.05
C GLN A 205 10.64 -13.28 9.97
N CYS A 206 9.58 -14.08 9.86
CA CYS A 206 8.37 -13.95 10.66
C CYS A 206 8.32 -14.96 11.81
N ARG A 207 7.66 -14.58 12.92
CA ARG A 207 7.20 -15.55 13.91
C ARG A 207 6.03 -16.38 13.33
N PRO A 208 5.85 -17.66 13.74
CA PRO A 208 4.60 -18.35 13.48
C PRO A 208 3.42 -17.57 14.04
N GLY A 209 2.35 -17.45 13.26
CA GLY A 209 1.19 -16.59 13.55
C GLY A 209 1.35 -15.13 13.12
N ALA A 210 2.51 -14.71 12.59
CA ALA A 210 2.68 -13.37 12.05
C ALA A 210 1.72 -13.14 10.87
N ARG A 211 1.34 -11.88 10.68
CA ARG A 211 0.43 -11.46 9.61
C ARG A 211 1.16 -10.66 8.55
N VAL A 212 1.02 -11.07 7.29
CA VAL A 212 1.56 -10.35 6.14
C VAL A 212 0.41 -9.77 5.35
N LEU A 213 0.41 -8.45 5.16
CA LEU A 213 -0.57 -7.73 4.37
C LEU A 213 0.09 -7.11 3.15
N ALA A 214 -0.35 -7.49 1.95
CA ALA A 214 0.29 -7.05 0.72
C ALA A 214 -0.70 -6.78 -0.42
N PRO A 215 -0.46 -5.75 -1.24
CA PRO A 215 -1.08 -5.63 -2.56
C PRO A 215 -0.58 -6.77 -3.46
N PHE A 216 -1.52 -7.54 -3.98
CA PHE A 216 -1.24 -8.63 -4.92
C PHE A 216 -2.28 -8.63 -6.03
N ALA A 217 -1.83 -8.71 -7.28
CA ALA A 217 -2.66 -8.45 -8.45
C ALA A 217 -3.34 -7.06 -8.34
N THR A 218 -4.65 -7.01 -8.12
CA THR A 218 -5.42 -5.76 -7.87
C THR A 218 -6.26 -5.86 -6.59
N GLY A 219 -5.84 -6.72 -5.66
CA GLY A 219 -6.47 -6.92 -4.36
C GLY A 219 -5.46 -6.84 -3.22
N LEU A 220 -5.97 -6.94 -2.00
CA LEU A 220 -5.19 -6.91 -0.77
C LEU A 220 -5.22 -8.29 -0.13
N ILE A 221 -4.08 -9.01 -0.11
CA ILE A 221 -3.98 -10.33 0.54
C ILE A 221 -3.56 -10.17 2.00
N ALA A 222 -4.27 -10.86 2.90
CA ALA A 222 -3.87 -11.01 4.30
C ALA A 222 -3.48 -12.47 4.56
N LEU A 223 -2.18 -12.73 4.71
CA LEU A 223 -1.62 -14.06 4.97
C LEU A 223 -1.29 -14.23 6.46
N THR A 224 -1.48 -15.45 6.96
CA THR A 224 -0.94 -15.88 8.25
C THR A 224 0.26 -16.78 8.00
N VAL A 225 1.39 -16.47 8.63
CA VAL A 225 2.61 -17.27 8.53
C VAL A 225 2.50 -18.48 9.45
N HIS A 226 2.61 -19.69 8.91
CA HIS A 226 2.61 -20.92 9.69
C HIS A 226 4.03 -21.44 9.96
N GLY A 227 4.99 -21.07 9.11
CA GLY A 227 6.40 -21.41 9.25
C GLY A 227 7.28 -20.67 8.23
N PRO A 228 8.61 -20.90 8.24
CA PRO A 228 9.58 -20.11 7.47
C PRO A 228 9.42 -20.18 5.95
N GLY A 229 8.67 -21.16 5.43
CA GLY A 229 8.36 -21.31 4.02
C GLY A 229 6.88 -21.51 3.74
N HIS A 230 6.00 -21.25 4.72
CA HIS A 230 4.57 -21.49 4.54
C HIS A 230 3.70 -20.39 5.14
N ALA A 231 2.84 -19.82 4.32
CA ALA A 231 1.81 -18.90 4.72
C ALA A 231 0.54 -19.11 3.89
N GLU A 232 -0.62 -18.85 4.47
CA GLU A 232 -1.89 -18.96 3.77
C GLU A 232 -2.84 -17.85 4.19
N GLY A 233 -3.72 -17.43 3.30
CA GLY A 233 -4.75 -16.45 3.63
C GLY A 233 -5.67 -16.09 2.49
N ARG A 234 -6.53 -15.12 2.77
CA ARG A 234 -7.59 -14.66 1.84
C ARG A 234 -7.41 -13.22 1.45
N PHE A 235 -7.94 -12.88 0.29
CA PHE A 235 -8.04 -11.49 -0.11
C PHE A 235 -9.11 -10.79 0.71
N LEU A 236 -8.92 -9.50 0.94
CA LEU A 236 -9.93 -8.63 1.49
C LEU A 236 -10.82 -8.09 0.36
N HIS A 237 -11.98 -7.56 0.74
CA HIS A 237 -12.92 -6.92 -0.20
C HIS A 237 -12.27 -5.79 -1.00
N THR A 238 -11.37 -5.06 -0.33
CA THR A 238 -10.80 -3.81 -0.80
C THR A 238 -9.88 -4.01 -2.01
N PRO A 239 -10.15 -3.34 -3.15
CA PRO A 239 -9.20 -3.28 -4.25
C PRO A 239 -7.98 -2.44 -3.84
N ALA A 240 -6.81 -2.81 -4.35
CA ALA A 240 -5.55 -2.15 -4.01
C ALA A 240 -4.71 -1.94 -5.27
N TYR A 241 -4.38 -0.69 -5.58
CA TYR A 241 -3.56 -0.31 -6.73
C TYR A 241 -2.32 0.43 -6.23
N PHE A 242 -1.15 -0.19 -6.41
CA PHE A 242 0.12 0.37 -5.97
C PHE A 242 1.16 0.34 -7.09
N VAL A 243 2.17 1.21 -6.97
CA VAL A 243 3.36 1.16 -7.82
C VAL A 243 4.07 -0.20 -7.64
N PRO A 244 4.67 -0.77 -8.70
CA PRO A 244 5.32 -2.07 -8.60
C PRO A 244 6.59 -2.02 -7.72
N LEU A 245 6.86 -3.10 -6.99
CA LEU A 245 8.14 -3.33 -6.32
C LEU A 245 9.28 -3.31 -7.35
N ARG A 246 10.37 -2.62 -7.00
CA ARG A 246 11.58 -2.51 -7.83
C ARG A 246 12.71 -3.25 -7.12
N GLY A 247 13.64 -3.84 -7.88
CA GLY A 247 14.75 -4.60 -7.31
C GLY A 247 15.31 -5.67 -8.24
N ALA A 248 16.19 -6.51 -7.71
CA ALA A 248 16.93 -7.53 -8.47
C ALA A 248 16.01 -8.64 -9.02
N ASN A 249 14.88 -8.92 -8.35
CA ASN A 249 13.87 -9.90 -8.79
C ASN A 249 12.88 -9.33 -9.82
N ARG A 250 13.34 -8.52 -10.77
CA ARG A 250 12.52 -8.11 -11.91
C ARG A 250 12.21 -9.33 -12.80
N SER A 251 11.02 -9.92 -12.63
CA SER A 251 10.39 -10.57 -13.77
C SER A 251 10.04 -9.48 -14.78
N ARG A 252 10.78 -9.46 -15.89
CA ARG A 252 10.74 -8.40 -16.92
C ARG A 252 9.50 -8.52 -17.79
N ALA A 253 8.31 -8.45 -17.19
CA ALA A 253 7.05 -8.21 -17.87
C ALA A 253 6.00 -7.86 -16.80
N ALA A 254 5.38 -6.69 -16.91
CA ALA A 254 3.98 -6.62 -16.49
C ALA A 254 3.27 -7.74 -17.27
N PRO A 255 2.43 -8.59 -16.65
CA PRO A 255 1.67 -9.56 -17.43
C PRO A 255 0.96 -8.77 -18.52
N ALA A 256 1.17 -9.15 -19.78
CA ALA A 256 0.41 -8.57 -20.86
C ALA A 256 -1.06 -8.98 -20.63
N TYR A 257 -1.81 -8.14 -19.91
CA TYR A 257 -3.25 -8.23 -19.75
C TYR A 257 -3.86 -8.09 -21.15
N GLY A 258 -3.91 -9.16 -21.94
CA GLY A 258 -4.16 -8.94 -23.36
C GLY A 258 -4.22 -10.16 -24.25
N THR A 259 -3.44 -11.21 -23.99
CA THR A 259 -3.48 -12.39 -24.85
C THR A 259 -4.79 -13.15 -24.62
N GLY A 260 -5.66 -13.18 -25.64
CA GLY A 260 -6.94 -13.91 -25.59
C GLY A 260 -8.14 -13.12 -25.06
N LEU A 261 -8.05 -11.79 -24.90
CA LEU A 261 -9.21 -10.96 -24.50
C LEU A 261 -10.26 -10.78 -25.60
N ALA A 262 -9.94 -11.11 -26.86
CA ALA A 262 -10.84 -10.93 -27.99
C ALA A 262 -12.15 -11.70 -27.81
N ASP A 263 -12.07 -12.90 -27.23
CA ASP A 263 -13.21 -13.79 -27.01
C ASP A 263 -13.97 -13.49 -25.70
N VAL A 264 -13.46 -12.55 -24.88
CA VAL A 264 -14.09 -12.17 -23.62
C VAL A 264 -15.07 -11.00 -23.83
N PRO A 265 -16.36 -11.13 -23.45
CA PRO A 265 -17.34 -10.07 -23.60
C PRO A 265 -16.91 -8.76 -22.95
N ARG A 266 -17.20 -7.63 -23.61
CA ARG A 266 -16.82 -6.28 -23.13
C ARG A 266 -17.27 -6.02 -21.69
N ARG A 267 -18.51 -6.41 -21.33
CA ARG A 267 -19.02 -6.26 -19.95
C ARG A 267 -18.17 -6.99 -18.90
N ALA A 268 -17.60 -8.14 -19.25
CA ALA A 268 -16.68 -8.85 -18.36
C ALA A 268 -15.33 -8.13 -18.31
N ARG A 269 -14.79 -7.69 -19.45
CA ARG A 269 -13.56 -6.88 -19.50
C ARG A 269 -13.66 -5.57 -18.72
N ASP A 270 -14.86 -5.03 -18.55
CA ASP A 270 -15.15 -3.83 -17.76
C ASP A 270 -15.35 -4.11 -16.25
N SER A 271 -15.53 -5.38 -15.87
CA SER A 271 -15.69 -5.82 -14.49
C SER A 271 -14.35 -5.83 -13.75
N ASP A 272 -14.28 -5.06 -12.68
CA ASP A 272 -13.13 -5.04 -11.78
C ASP A 272 -12.80 -6.42 -11.19
N ARG A 273 -13.82 -7.20 -10.78
CA ARG A 273 -13.62 -8.56 -10.25
C ARG A 273 -13.06 -9.53 -11.29
N PHE A 274 -13.42 -9.35 -12.55
CA PHE A 274 -12.87 -10.17 -13.62
C PHE A 274 -11.43 -9.78 -13.93
N ARG A 275 -11.12 -8.47 -13.97
CA ARG A 275 -9.74 -7.99 -14.09
C ARG A 275 -8.85 -8.47 -12.94
N PHE A 276 -9.40 -8.51 -11.72
CA PHE A 276 -8.73 -9.11 -10.57
C PHE A 276 -8.39 -10.58 -10.80
N LEU A 277 -9.36 -11.40 -11.21
CA LEU A 277 -9.11 -12.81 -11.52
C LEU A 277 -8.04 -12.96 -12.61
N LEU A 278 -8.16 -12.22 -13.71
CA LEU A 278 -7.17 -12.24 -14.79
C LEU A 278 -5.76 -11.90 -14.32
N ALA A 279 -5.65 -10.94 -13.40
CA ALA A 279 -4.37 -10.55 -12.82
C ALA A 279 -3.83 -11.58 -11.83
N LEU A 280 -4.71 -12.15 -11.01
CA LEU A 280 -4.36 -13.18 -10.04
C LEU A 280 -3.82 -14.44 -10.72
N THR A 281 -4.44 -14.86 -11.82
CA THR A 281 -4.08 -16.10 -12.53
C THR A 281 -3.18 -15.86 -13.75
N ALA A 282 -2.55 -14.70 -13.83
CA ALA A 282 -1.71 -14.33 -14.95
C ALA A 282 -0.52 -15.30 -15.08
N GLY A 283 -0.37 -15.91 -16.26
CA GLY A 283 0.64 -16.93 -16.52
C GLY A 283 0.24 -18.36 -16.11
N SER A 284 -0.91 -18.53 -15.45
CA SER A 284 -1.43 -19.85 -15.06
C SER A 284 -2.52 -20.36 -16.01
N ILE A 285 -3.50 -19.51 -16.35
CA ILE A 285 -4.60 -19.83 -17.27
C ILE A 285 -4.86 -18.69 -18.25
N GLY A 286 -5.49 -19.00 -19.39
CA GLY A 286 -5.85 -18.03 -20.42
C GLY A 286 -7.11 -17.22 -20.07
N ALA A 287 -7.30 -16.07 -20.72
CA ALA A 287 -8.42 -15.17 -20.43
C ALA A 287 -9.81 -15.80 -20.67
N GLY A 288 -9.95 -16.69 -21.65
CA GLY A 288 -11.20 -17.41 -21.92
C GLY A 288 -11.55 -18.41 -20.82
N GLU A 289 -10.56 -19.16 -20.31
CA GLU A 289 -10.75 -20.08 -19.18
C GLU A 289 -11.10 -19.32 -17.90
N ALA A 290 -10.38 -18.22 -17.61
CA ALA A 290 -10.70 -17.36 -16.49
C ALA A 290 -12.13 -16.79 -16.59
N TYR A 291 -12.59 -16.45 -17.79
CA TYR A 291 -13.97 -15.99 -18.01
C TYR A 291 -15.00 -17.07 -17.71
N GLU A 292 -14.76 -18.31 -18.13
CA GLU A 292 -15.66 -19.43 -17.84
C GLU A 292 -15.73 -19.74 -16.34
N VAL A 293 -14.60 -19.74 -15.63
CA VAL A 293 -14.58 -19.86 -14.15
C VAL A 293 -15.38 -18.72 -13.53
N TRP A 294 -15.07 -17.47 -13.90
CA TRP A 294 -15.74 -16.29 -13.35
C TRP A 294 -17.26 -16.31 -13.56
N ARG A 295 -17.71 -16.74 -14.75
CA ARG A 295 -19.14 -16.86 -15.08
C ARG A 295 -19.80 -18.00 -14.32
N ARG A 296 -19.18 -19.19 -14.29
CA ARG A 296 -19.72 -20.41 -13.67
C ARG A 296 -19.84 -20.25 -12.15
N GLU A 297 -18.86 -19.60 -11.54
CA GLU A 297 -18.79 -19.41 -10.08
C GLU A 297 -19.58 -18.18 -9.59
N GLY A 298 -20.41 -17.58 -10.46
CA GLY A 298 -21.32 -16.51 -10.08
C GLY A 298 -20.65 -15.15 -9.87
N ARG A 299 -19.57 -14.86 -10.61
CA ARG A 299 -18.80 -13.60 -10.54
C ARG A 299 -18.28 -13.32 -9.12
N PRO A 300 -17.49 -14.25 -8.57
CA PRO A 300 -17.09 -14.26 -7.16
C PRO A 300 -16.47 -12.94 -6.70
N GLU A 301 -16.76 -12.59 -5.45
CA GLU A 301 -16.10 -11.54 -4.67
C GLU A 301 -14.62 -11.89 -4.43
N ARG A 302 -13.79 -10.90 -4.09
CA ARG A 302 -12.35 -11.09 -3.85
C ARG A 302 -12.08 -12.03 -2.68
N GLU A 303 -12.92 -11.96 -1.64
CA GLU A 303 -12.81 -12.67 -0.37
C GLU A 303 -12.95 -14.19 -0.52
N ARG A 304 -13.57 -14.63 -1.62
CA ARG A 304 -13.62 -16.05 -1.98
C ARG A 304 -12.26 -16.57 -2.44
N TYR A 305 -11.37 -15.71 -2.93
CA TYR A 305 -10.04 -16.08 -3.34
C TYR A 305 -9.05 -16.05 -2.18
N GLY A 306 -8.00 -16.85 -2.31
CA GLY A 306 -6.87 -16.81 -1.40
C GLY A 306 -5.57 -17.24 -2.05
N LEU A 307 -4.52 -17.18 -1.26
CA LEU A 307 -3.16 -17.55 -1.63
C LEU A 307 -2.59 -18.51 -0.60
N THR A 308 -1.90 -19.53 -1.08
CA THR A 308 -0.99 -20.37 -0.29
C THR A 308 0.42 -20.15 -0.81
N VAL A 309 1.31 -19.68 0.06
CA VAL A 309 2.74 -19.55 -0.21
C VAL A 309 3.44 -20.78 0.37
N GLY A 310 4.20 -21.49 -0.48
CA GLY A 310 5.10 -22.56 -0.09
C GLY A 310 6.57 -22.18 -0.36
N GLU A 311 7.49 -23.10 -0.09
CA GLU A 311 8.94 -22.87 -0.21
C GLU A 311 9.36 -22.49 -1.64
N ASP A 312 8.85 -23.21 -2.65
CA ASP A 312 9.26 -23.02 -4.05
C ASP A 312 8.16 -22.44 -4.95
N ARG A 313 6.90 -22.43 -4.48
CA ARG A 313 5.73 -22.10 -5.30
C ARG A 313 4.66 -21.38 -4.50
N CYS A 314 3.90 -20.56 -5.20
CA CYS A 314 2.68 -19.95 -4.69
C CYS A 314 1.48 -20.51 -5.46
N TRP A 315 0.34 -20.68 -4.78
CA TRP A 315 -0.92 -21.09 -5.38
C TRP A 315 -1.98 -20.06 -5.09
N ALA A 316 -2.69 -19.63 -6.12
CA ALA A 316 -3.99 -18.98 -5.95
C ALA A 316 -5.09 -20.03 -5.96
N TRP A 317 -6.15 -19.78 -5.23
CA TRP A 317 -7.31 -20.66 -5.18
C TRP A 317 -8.60 -19.87 -5.00
N LEU A 318 -9.72 -20.48 -5.39
CA LEU A 318 -11.07 -20.00 -5.15
C LEU A 318 -11.79 -20.94 -4.19
N ASP A 319 -12.41 -20.35 -3.17
CA ASP A 319 -13.11 -20.95 -2.02
C ASP A 319 -12.24 -21.79 -1.08
N ASP A 320 -11.50 -22.78 -1.60
CA ASP A 320 -10.76 -23.75 -0.79
C ASP A 320 -9.37 -24.07 -1.39
N PRO A 321 -8.29 -24.09 -0.59
CA PRO A 321 -6.93 -24.43 -1.05
C PRO A 321 -6.79 -25.84 -1.65
N GLY A 322 -7.62 -26.79 -1.21
CA GLY A 322 -7.72 -28.16 -1.74
C GLY A 322 -8.82 -28.33 -2.79
N GLY A 323 -9.50 -27.24 -3.17
CA GLY A 323 -10.60 -27.22 -4.11
C GLY A 323 -10.19 -27.41 -5.59
N PRO A 324 -11.18 -27.48 -6.49
CA PRO A 324 -10.95 -27.71 -7.92
C PRO A 324 -10.35 -26.49 -8.64
N HIS A 325 -10.53 -25.29 -8.09
CA HIS A 325 -10.05 -24.04 -8.65
C HIS A 325 -8.76 -23.62 -7.96
N ARG A 326 -7.64 -24.21 -8.40
CA ARG A 326 -6.30 -23.94 -7.87
C ARG A 326 -5.31 -23.71 -9.01
N TRP A 327 -4.56 -22.63 -8.92
CA TRP A 327 -3.65 -22.18 -9.97
C TRP A 327 -2.24 -21.99 -9.40
N VAL A 328 -1.25 -22.64 -10.00
CA VAL A 328 0.16 -22.41 -9.68
C VAL A 328 0.57 -21.07 -10.26
N LEU A 329 1.05 -20.16 -9.41
CA LEU A 329 1.50 -18.85 -9.84
C LEU A 329 2.97 -18.89 -10.30
N PRO A 330 3.35 -18.08 -11.30
CA PRO A 330 4.74 -17.88 -11.64
C PRO A 330 5.52 -17.31 -10.44
N SER A 331 6.76 -17.78 -10.27
CA SER A 331 7.72 -17.29 -9.26
C SER A 331 8.47 -16.05 -9.73
#